data_AF-A0A2N5Z5Y2-F1
#
_entry.id   AF-A0A2N5Z5Y2-F1
#
_cell.length_a   1.000
_cell.length_b   1.000
_cell.length_c   1.000
_cell.angle_alpha   90.00
_cell.angle_beta   90.00
_cell.angle_gamma   90.00
#
_symmetry.space_group_name_H-M   'P 1'
#
loop_
_entity.id
_entity.type
_entity.pdbx_description
1 polymer ?
#
loop_
_entity_poly.entity_id
_entity_poly.type
_entity_poly.pdbx_seq_one_letter_code
_entity_poly.pdbx_strand_id
1 'polypeptide(L)' 'LSFAQVWRTNIRNEELQNRVKTDVHSPTKYRVNGVVFNMPAFYEAFNIKETDKLYKAPEDRIVVW' A
#
# COMPACT_ATOMS: atom_id res chain seq x y z
N LEU A 1 5.31 11.61 -2.66
CA LEU A 1 6.36 10.99 -1.82
C LEU A 1 6.10 11.10 -0.31
N SER A 2 5.67 12.25 0.21
CA SER A 2 5.41 12.47 1.65
C SER A 2 4.57 11.37 2.31
N PHE A 3 3.47 10.93 1.69
CA PHE A 3 2.62 9.87 2.22
C PHE A 3 3.38 8.59 2.61
N ALA A 4 4.25 8.08 1.74
CA ALA A 4 5.04 6.88 2.02
C ALA A 4 6.06 7.09 3.16
N GLN A 5 6.56 8.32 3.31
CA GLN A 5 7.57 8.64 4.34
C GLN A 5 6.97 8.66 5.75
N VAL A 6 5.71 9.07 5.91
CA VAL A 6 4.98 9.02 7.20
C VAL A 6 4.90 7.59 7.75
N TRP A 7 4.85 6.59 6.87
CA TRP A 7 4.72 5.18 7.22
C TRP A 7 6.05 4.43 7.29
N ARG A 8 7.19 5.12 7.25
CA ARG A 8 8.51 4.48 7.33
C ARG A 8 8.69 3.82 8.69
N THR A 9 8.87 2.50 8.71
CA THR A 9 9.04 1.72 9.93
C THR A 9 10.00 0.56 9.70
N ASN A 10 10.77 0.23 10.74
CA ASN A 10 11.52 -1.02 10.84
C ASN A 10 11.11 -1.70 12.16
N ILE A 11 10.56 -2.90 12.08
CA ILE A 11 9.92 -3.60 13.21
C ILE A 11 10.49 -5.02 13.32
N ARG A 12 10.64 -5.51 14.55
CA ARG A 12 11.05 -6.90 14.80
C ARG A 12 9.97 -7.87 14.35
N ASN A 13 10.37 -9.05 13.92
CA ASN A 13 9.43 -10.06 13.40
C ASN A 13 8.45 -10.53 14.47
N GLU A 14 8.88 -10.67 15.72
CA GLU A 14 8.07 -11.10 16.86
C GLU A 14 6.96 -10.09 17.15
N GLU A 15 7.31 -8.80 17.13
CA GLU A 15 6.34 -7.73 17.32
C GLU A 15 5.41 -7.60 16.12
N LEU A 16 5.90 -7.78 14.88
CA LEU A 16 5.04 -7.81 13.70
C LEU A 16 4.01 -8.94 13.80
N GLN A 17 4.41 -10.13 14.24
CA GLN A 17 3.49 -11.26 14.45
C GLN A 17 2.44 -10.97 15.53
N ASN A 18 2.85 -10.29 16.62
CA ASN A 18 1.93 -9.88 17.67
C ASN A 18 0.90 -8.86 17.15
N ARG A 19 1.35 -7.83 16.42
CA ARG A 19 0.47 -6.78 15.87
C ARG A 19 -0.50 -7.32 14.84
N VAL A 20 -0.08 -8.26 13.99
CA VAL A 20 -1.00 -8.89 13.02
C VAL A 20 -2.20 -9.56 13.72
N LYS A 21 -2.06 -9.96 15.00
CA LYS A 21 -3.13 -10.59 15.79
C LYS A 21 -3.92 -9.60 16.65
N THR A 22 -3.34 -8.47 17.01
CA THR A 22 -3.85 -7.60 18.09
C THR A 22 -4.14 -6.17 17.66
N ASP A 23 -3.46 -5.68 16.63
CA ASP A 23 -3.63 -4.33 16.09
C ASP A 23 -4.65 -4.37 14.94
N VAL A 24 -5.69 -3.53 15.04
CA VAL A 24 -6.71 -3.39 13.99
C VAL A 24 -6.18 -2.71 12.73
N HIS A 25 -5.01 -2.07 12.81
CA HIS A 25 -4.38 -1.44 11.65
C HIS A 25 -3.56 -2.45 10.86
N SER A 26 -3.66 -2.38 9.53
CA SER A 26 -2.78 -3.15 8.65
C SER A 26 -1.31 -2.78 8.88
N PRO A 27 -0.36 -3.74 8.70
CA PRO A 27 1.06 -3.43 8.78
C PRO A 27 1.47 -2.31 7.82
N THR A 28 2.45 -1.50 8.20
CA THR A 28 2.82 -0.24 7.52
C THR A 28 3.08 -0.39 6.02
N LYS A 29 3.72 -1.49 5.59
CA LYS A 29 3.92 -1.79 4.16
C LYS A 29 2.61 -1.87 3.37
N TYR A 30 1.58 -2.46 3.96
CA TYR A 30 0.26 -2.62 3.34
C TYR A 30 -0.58 -1.34 3.46
N ARG A 31 -0.34 -0.49 4.46
CA ARG A 31 -0.98 0.85 4.54
C ARG A 31 -0.58 1.75 3.36
N VAL A 32 0.64 1.60 2.86
CA VAL A 32 1.09 2.34 1.67
C VAL A 32 0.67 1.62 0.40
N ASN A 33 1.19 0.42 0.19
CA ASN A 33 1.06 -0.28 -1.09
C ASN A 33 -0.33 -0.87 -1.33
N GLY A 34 -1.09 -1.15 -0.27
CA GLY A 34 -2.47 -1.63 -0.41
C GLY A 34 -3.46 -0.56 -0.85
N VAL A 35 -3.13 0.72 -0.66
CA VAL A 35 -4.03 1.84 -0.95
C VAL A 35 -3.69 2.50 -2.29
N VAL A 36 -2.44 2.92 -2.48
CA VAL A 36 -2.09 3.79 -3.62
C VAL A 36 -2.29 3.14 -4.99
N PHE A 37 -2.21 1.81 -5.08
CA PHE A 37 -2.42 1.09 -6.36
C PHE A 37 -3.88 1.05 -6.79
N ASN A 38 -4.84 1.37 -5.92
CA ASN A 38 -6.24 1.51 -6.31
C ASN A 38 -6.57 2.93 -6.81
N MET A 39 -5.64 3.88 -6.72
CA MET A 39 -5.88 5.28 -7.08
C MET A 39 -5.38 5.58 -8.50
N PRO A 40 -6.22 6.11 -9.41
CA PRO A 40 -5.78 6.51 -10.76
C PRO A 40 -4.59 7.48 -10.76
N ALA A 41 -4.56 8.41 -9.79
CA ALA A 41 -3.48 9.39 -9.64
C ALA A 41 -2.09 8.78 -9.42
N PHE A 42 -1.99 7.55 -8.88
CA PHE A 42 -0.71 6.86 -8.74
C PHE A 42 -0.13 6.47 -10.11
N TYR A 43 -0.98 6.02 -11.03
CA TYR A 43 -0.55 5.62 -12.38
C TYR A 43 -0.06 6.81 -13.19
N GLU A 44 -0.77 7.94 -13.09
CA GLU A 44 -0.37 9.20 -13.72
C GLU A 44 0.92 9.76 -13.11
N ALA A 45 1.00 9.86 -11.78
CA ALA A 45 2.14 10.48 -11.10
C ALA A 45 3.47 9.73 -11.30
N PHE A 46 3.43 8.41 -11.51
CA PHE A 46 4.62 7.57 -11.65
C PHE A 46 4.76 6.92 -13.02
N ASN A 47 3.89 7.26 -13.98
CA ASN A 47 3.87 6.71 -15.34
C ASN A 47 3.88 5.17 -15.37
N ILE A 48 3.01 4.55 -14.55
CA ILE A 48 2.90 3.11 -14.39
C ILE A 48 2.19 2.49 -15.59
N LYS A 49 2.79 1.44 -16.15
CA LYS A 49 2.32 0.68 -17.31
C LYS A 49 1.85 -0.71 -16.88
N GLU A 50 1.10 -1.38 -17.75
CA GLU A 50 0.57 -2.73 -17.48
C GLU A 50 1.67 -3.78 -17.22
N THR A 51 2.87 -3.55 -17.75
CA THR A 51 4.04 -4.41 -17.56
C THR A 51 4.73 -4.23 -16.20
N ASP A 52 4.37 -3.18 -15.45
CA ASP A 52 5.04 -2.87 -14.19
C ASP A 52 4.48 -3.73 -13.05
N LYS A 53 5.38 -4.15 -12.15
CA LYS A 53 5.06 -5.02 -11.01
C LYS A 53 3.93 -4.49 -10.10
N LEU A 54 3.75 -3.18 -10.05
CA LEU A 54 2.77 -2.52 -9.16
C LEU A 54 1.48 -2.14 -9.90
N TYR A 55 1.33 -2.54 -11.16
CA TYR A 55 0.11 -2.32 -11.91
C TYR A 55 -1.03 -3.19 -11.39
N LYS A 56 -2.23 -2.59 -11.35
CA LYS A 56 -3.49 -3.27 -11.11
C LYS A 56 -4.49 -2.83 -12.18
N ALA A 57 -5.16 -3.77 -12.82
CA ALA A 57 -6.15 -3.48 -13.86
C ALA A 57 -7.27 -2.58 -13.30
N PRO A 58 -7.80 -1.60 -14.05
CA PRO A 58 -8.85 -0.70 -13.58
C PRO A 58 -10.03 -1.40 -12.90
N GLU A 59 -10.48 -2.52 -13.45
CA GLU A 59 -11.57 -3.37 -12.96
C GLU A 59 -11.29 -4.05 -11.61
N ASP A 60 -10.02 -4.27 -11.26
CA ASP A 60 -9.62 -4.86 -9.99
C ASP A 60 -9.43 -3.78 -8.90
N ARG A 61 -9.40 -2.50 -9.25
CA ARG A 61 -9.15 -1.39 -8.31
C ARG A 61 -10.37 -1.18 -7.44
N ILE A 62 -10.16 -1.25 -6.12
CA ILE A 62 -11.22 -1.10 -5.14
C ILE A 62 -11.45 0.39 -4.88
N VAL A 63 -12.68 0.84 -5.10
CA VAL A 63 -13.15 2.20 -4.81
C VAL A 63 -14.31 2.10 -3.83
N VAL A 64 -14.24 2.86 -2.73
CA VAL A 64 -15.23 2.81 -1.65
C VAL A 64 -16.14 4.04 -1.66
N TRP A 65 -15.58 5.21 -1.97
CA TRP A 65 -16.26 6.50 -1.94
C TRP A 65 -16.45 7.04 -3.35
#